data_AF-A0A7V2ZI45-F1
#
_entry.id   AF-A0A7V2ZI45-F1
#
_cell.length_a   1.000
_cell.length_b   1.000
_cell.length_c   1.000
_cell.angle_alpha   90.00
_cell.angle_beta   90.00
_cell.angle_gamma   90.00
#
_symmetry.space_group_name_H-M   'P 1'
#
loop_
_entity.id
_entity.type
_entity.pdbx_description
1 polymer ?
#
loop_
_entity_poly.entity_id
_entity_poly.type
_entity_poly.pdbx_seq_one_letter_code
_entity_poly.pdbx_strand_id
1 'polypeptide(L)'
;MILLKLSGSLNSSGEIILNPLKSVRWEQISDTKLPHLPDSLTVGISLTIDEDEFLLGKDGIVWATFDLRQAEIIQSSLLVQQINSEIMKTEFPSITLFLIRIPQINEINAASDFIWRSQSGLRLLPDWNYPDGDTNQSFEIWLKDN
;
A
#
# COMPACT_ATOMS: atom_id res chain seq x y z
N MET A 1 2.78 -7.02 -8.55
CA MET A 1 4.04 -6.46 -8.02
C MET A 1 4.13 -4.99 -8.38
N ILE A 2 4.06 -4.10 -7.39
CA ILE A 2 4.28 -2.64 -7.59
C ILE A 2 5.73 -2.33 -7.29
N LEU A 3 6.31 -1.33 -7.97
CA LEU A 3 7.61 -0.76 -7.62
C LEU A 3 7.49 0.75 -7.42
N LEU A 4 7.42 1.21 -6.18
CA LEU A 4 7.45 2.63 -5.85
C LEU A 4 8.90 3.08 -5.73
N LYS A 5 9.33 4.03 -6.55
CA LYS A 5 10.70 4.55 -6.54
C LYS A 5 10.76 5.88 -5.81
N LEU A 6 11.65 5.97 -4.85
CA LEU A 6 12.03 7.18 -4.13
C LEU A 6 13.48 7.50 -4.41
N SER A 7 13.81 8.77 -4.49
CA SER A 7 15.19 9.24 -4.54
C SER A 7 15.47 10.10 -3.33
N GLY A 8 16.62 9.92 -2.71
CA GLY A 8 17.10 10.73 -1.59
C GLY A 8 18.60 10.96 -1.67
N SER A 9 19.13 11.66 -0.68
CA SER A 9 20.57 11.76 -0.45
C SER A 9 20.97 10.95 0.78
N LEU A 10 22.03 10.17 0.67
CA LEU A 10 22.65 9.49 1.80
C LEU A 10 23.83 10.33 2.31
N ASN A 11 23.91 10.50 3.63
CA ASN A 11 25.06 11.10 4.28
C ASN A 11 25.98 10.04 4.92
N SER A 12 27.17 10.44 5.32
CA SER A 12 28.16 9.59 6.00
C SER A 12 27.68 8.99 7.33
N SER A 13 26.63 9.53 7.97
CA SER A 13 26.06 8.93 9.18
C SER A 13 25.08 7.78 8.89
N GLY A 14 24.82 7.48 7.61
CA GLY A 14 23.89 6.42 7.22
C GLY A 14 22.43 6.85 7.21
N GLU A 15 22.15 8.14 7.22
CA GLU A 15 20.81 8.69 7.12
C GLU A 15 20.47 8.98 5.66
N ILE A 16 19.34 8.42 5.21
CA ILE A 16 18.77 8.67 3.88
C ILE A 16 17.72 9.75 4.02
N ILE A 17 18.01 10.91 3.44
CA ILE A 17 17.12 12.06 3.43
C ILE A 17 16.25 11.97 2.18
N LEU A 18 14.98 11.62 2.36
CA LEU A 18 14.00 11.52 1.28
C LEU A 18 13.42 12.90 0.94
N ASN A 19 13.17 13.71 1.97
CA ASN A 19 12.82 15.14 1.89
C ASN A 19 13.15 15.82 3.24
N PRO A 20 13.05 17.16 3.36
CA PRO A 20 13.44 17.87 4.58
C PRO A 20 12.71 17.46 5.87
N LEU A 21 11.58 16.74 5.77
CA LEU A 21 10.74 16.32 6.88
C LEU A 21 10.70 14.79 7.07
N LYS A 22 11.33 14.02 6.18
CA LYS A 22 11.34 12.55 6.20
C LYS A 22 12.75 12.03 5.92
N SER A 23 13.32 11.38 6.93
CA SER A 23 14.55 10.60 6.81
C SER A 23 14.35 9.18 7.32
N VAL A 24 15.17 8.26 6.81
CA VAL A 24 15.21 6.86 7.25
C VAL A 24 16.67 6.48 7.46
N ARG A 25 16.98 5.77 8.54
CA ARG A 25 18.33 5.26 8.77
C ARG A 25 18.56 3.98 7.99
N TRP A 26 19.76 3.79 7.46
CA TRP A 26 20.17 2.59 6.74
C TRP A 26 19.87 1.30 7.51
N GLU A 27 20.19 1.29 8.80
CA GLU A 27 19.95 0.19 9.73
C GLU A 27 18.46 -0.21 9.88
N GLN A 28 17.53 0.65 9.45
CA GLN A 28 16.09 0.34 9.48
C GLN A 28 15.59 -0.36 8.21
N ILE A 29 16.36 -0.30 7.12
CA ILE A 29 15.96 -0.83 5.81
C ILE A 29 16.90 -1.91 5.28
N SER A 30 18.03 -2.13 5.94
CA SER A 30 19.01 -3.14 5.57
C SER A 30 19.77 -3.66 6.78
N ASP A 31 19.85 -4.98 6.89
CA ASP A 31 20.70 -5.67 7.87
C ASP A 31 22.18 -5.65 7.47
N THR A 32 22.50 -5.17 6.26
CA THR A 32 23.88 -5.06 5.79
C THR A 32 24.56 -3.82 6.35
N LYS A 33 25.88 -3.91 6.55
CA LYS A 33 26.68 -2.75 6.93
C LYS A 33 26.53 -1.64 5.89
N LEU A 34 26.42 -0.41 6.37
CA LEU A 34 26.42 0.78 5.53
C LEU A 34 27.63 0.75 4.59
N PRO A 35 27.43 0.77 3.25
CA PRO A 35 28.54 0.84 2.32
C PRO A 35 29.32 2.16 2.50
N HIS A 36 30.63 2.10 2.32
CA HIS A 36 31.46 3.31 2.27
C HIS A 36 31.11 4.09 1.01
N LEU A 37 30.32 5.14 1.17
CA LEU A 37 29.84 6.00 0.09
C LEU A 37 30.30 7.45 0.32
N PRO A 38 30.56 8.22 -0.76
CA PRO A 38 30.80 9.65 -0.65
C PRO A 38 29.58 10.35 -0.04
N ASP A 39 29.81 11.42 0.71
CA ASP A 39 28.72 12.28 1.18
C ASP A 39 27.88 12.77 0.00
N SER A 40 26.57 12.89 0.20
CA SER A 40 25.60 13.40 -0.77
C SER A 40 25.40 12.56 -2.04
N LEU A 41 25.71 11.26 -1.98
CA LEU A 41 25.34 10.33 -3.04
C LEU A 41 23.81 10.28 -3.20
N THR A 42 23.34 10.39 -4.44
CA THR A 42 21.94 10.11 -4.77
C THR A 42 21.67 8.62 -4.59
N VAL A 43 20.71 8.29 -3.73
CA VAL A 43 20.25 6.92 -3.50
C VAL A 43 18.84 6.76 -4.04
N GLY A 44 18.62 5.71 -4.80
CA GLY A 44 17.29 5.24 -5.17
C GLY A 44 16.83 4.16 -4.19
N ILE A 45 15.67 4.36 -3.57
CA ILE A 45 14.96 3.34 -2.80
C ILE A 45 13.79 2.86 -3.65
N SER A 46 13.61 1.55 -3.76
CA SER A 46 12.44 0.97 -4.39
C SER A 46 11.66 0.14 -3.38
N LEU A 47 10.41 0.50 -3.13
CA LEU A 47 9.47 -0.31 -2.36
C LEU A 47 8.72 -1.23 -3.32
N THR A 48 8.87 -2.53 -3.09
CA THR A 48 8.10 -3.54 -3.82
C THR A 48 6.92 -3.98 -2.97
N ILE A 49 5.72 -3.96 -3.55
CA ILE A 49 4.52 -4.49 -2.90
C ILE A 49 4.06 -5.71 -3.69
N ASP A 50 3.97 -6.84 -2.99
CA ASP A 50 3.45 -8.09 -3.54
C ASP A 50 1.94 -8.18 -3.29
N GLU A 51 1.20 -8.53 -4.32
CA GLU A 51 -0.26 -8.65 -4.25
C GLU A 51 -0.67 -9.84 -3.38
N ASP A 52 0.15 -10.90 -3.40
CA ASP A 52 -0.08 -12.09 -2.59
C ASP A 52 0.00 -11.78 -1.08
N GLU A 53 0.76 -10.76 -0.67
CA GLU A 53 0.79 -10.36 0.74
C GLU A 53 -0.54 -9.76 1.21
N PHE A 54 -1.30 -9.08 0.34
CA PHE A 54 -2.65 -8.60 0.66
C PHE A 54 -3.65 -9.75 0.76
N LEU A 55 -3.52 -10.78 -0.09
CA LEU A 55 -4.34 -11.98 0.00
C LEU A 55 -4.10 -12.76 1.29
N LEU A 56 -2.88 -12.67 1.84
CA LEU A 56 -2.51 -13.24 3.13
C LEU A 56 -2.89 -12.34 4.32
N GLY A 57 -3.28 -11.09 4.06
CA GLY A 57 -3.66 -10.14 5.09
C GLY A 57 -2.54 -9.85 6.09
N LYS A 58 -1.28 -9.84 5.63
CA LYS A 58 -0.11 -9.65 6.50
C LYS A 58 -0.22 -8.33 7.26
N ASP A 59 0.06 -8.38 8.57
CA ASP A 59 -0.12 -7.24 9.49
C ASP A 59 -1.55 -6.66 9.55
N GLY A 60 -2.54 -7.42 9.07
CA GLY A 60 -3.93 -7.00 8.93
C GLY A 60 -4.22 -6.23 7.65
N ILE A 61 -3.25 -5.98 6.77
CA ILE A 61 -3.45 -5.20 5.55
C ILE A 61 -4.02 -6.09 4.44
N VAL A 62 -5.24 -5.79 3.99
CA VAL A 62 -5.98 -6.61 3.02
C VAL A 62 -6.23 -5.90 1.68
N TRP A 63 -5.92 -4.61 1.59
CA TRP A 63 -6.07 -3.81 0.37
C TRP A 63 -5.16 -2.57 0.38
N ALA A 64 -4.82 -2.09 -0.81
CA ALA A 64 -4.18 -0.80 -1.02
C ALA A 64 -4.70 -0.11 -2.29
N THR A 65 -4.89 1.20 -2.24
CA THR A 65 -5.36 2.01 -3.38
C THR A 65 -4.76 3.42 -3.34
N PHE A 66 -4.64 4.07 -4.50
CA PHE A 66 -4.31 5.48 -4.64
C PHE A 66 -5.54 6.39 -4.53
N ASP A 67 -6.76 5.83 -4.60
CA ASP A 67 -8.03 6.58 -4.56
C ASP A 67 -8.69 6.45 -3.17
N LEU A 68 -8.85 7.57 -2.47
CA LEU A 68 -9.52 7.60 -1.17
C LEU A 68 -10.96 7.11 -1.26
N ARG A 69 -11.67 7.44 -2.34
CA ARG A 69 -13.07 7.04 -2.52
C ARG A 69 -13.19 5.52 -2.61
N GLN A 70 -12.23 4.86 -3.26
CA GLN A 70 -12.17 3.39 -3.28
C GLN A 70 -12.00 2.85 -1.86
N ALA A 71 -11.06 3.39 -1.09
CA ALA A 71 -10.81 2.95 0.28
C ALA A 71 -12.05 3.10 1.19
N GLU A 72 -12.74 4.24 1.11
CA GLU A 72 -13.95 4.53 1.89
C GLU A 72 -15.12 3.61 1.51
N ILE A 73 -15.29 3.32 0.22
CA ILE A 73 -16.34 2.42 -0.26
C ILE A 73 -16.05 0.99 0.19
N ILE A 74 -14.82 0.49 0.05
CA ILE A 74 -14.45 -0.85 0.51
C ILE A 74 -14.63 -0.95 2.04
N GLN A 75 -14.18 0.04 2.81
CA GLN A 75 -14.41 0.08 4.26
C GLN A 75 -15.90 0.02 4.61
N SER A 76 -16.73 0.79 3.90
CA SER A 76 -18.18 0.80 4.11
C SER A 76 -18.80 -0.55 3.76
N SER A 77 -18.38 -1.19 2.68
CA SER A 77 -18.84 -2.52 2.29
C SER A 77 -18.46 -3.59 3.31
N LEU A 78 -17.25 -3.53 3.88
CA LEU A 78 -16.83 -4.41 4.97
C LEU A 78 -17.68 -4.22 6.22
N LEU A 79 -17.99 -2.97 6.58
CA LEU A 79 -18.84 -2.66 7.73
C LEU A 79 -20.25 -3.26 7.59
N VAL A 80 -20.83 -3.27 6.38
CA VAL A 80 -22.11 -3.95 6.10
C VAL A 80 -22.02 -5.46 6.35
N GLN A 81 -20.86 -6.07 6.08
CA GLN A 81 -20.56 -7.47 6.42
C GLN A 81 -20.23 -7.68 7.91
N GLN A 82 -20.39 -6.65 8.74
CA GLN A 82 -20.02 -6.64 10.16
C GLN A 82 -18.52 -6.86 10.41
N ILE A 83 -17.67 -6.53 9.43
CA ILE A 83 -16.21 -6.58 9.55
C ILE A 83 -15.70 -5.17 9.84
N ASN A 84 -14.99 -5.01 10.95
CA ASN A 84 -14.40 -3.72 11.29
C ASN A 84 -13.09 -3.52 10.53
N SER A 85 -12.87 -2.32 10.01
CA SER A 85 -11.65 -1.97 9.27
C SER A 85 -11.26 -0.51 9.43
N GLU A 86 -9.98 -0.24 9.26
CA GLU A 86 -9.36 1.08 9.37
C GLU A 86 -8.73 1.46 8.02
N ILE A 87 -8.85 2.73 7.64
CA ILE A 87 -8.09 3.29 6.52
C ILE A 87 -6.84 3.96 7.07
N MET A 88 -5.67 3.42 6.71
CA MET A 88 -4.38 4.01 7.01
C MET A 88 -3.87 4.79 5.80
N LYS A 89 -3.48 6.05 6.02
CA LYS A 89 -2.85 6.86 4.98
C LYS A 89 -1.33 6.78 5.09
N THR A 90 -0.67 6.40 3.99
CA THR A 90 0.78 6.42 3.85
C THR A 90 1.17 7.35 2.70
N GLU A 91 2.08 8.27 2.97
CA GLU A 91 2.51 9.27 1.99
C GLU A 91 3.94 9.03 1.52
N PHE A 92 4.07 8.83 0.22
CA PHE A 92 5.32 8.93 -0.54
C PHE A 92 5.40 10.32 -1.20
N PRO A 93 6.59 10.85 -1.51
CA PRO A 93 6.78 12.21 -2.05
C PRO A 93 5.90 12.56 -3.25
N SER A 94 5.56 11.58 -4.09
CA SER A 94 4.73 11.77 -5.30
C SER A 94 3.41 10.98 -5.28
N ILE A 95 3.19 10.13 -4.26
CA ILE A 95 2.08 9.17 -4.25
C ILE A 95 1.51 9.07 -2.84
N THR A 96 0.19 9.18 -2.73
CA THR A 96 -0.52 8.84 -1.50
C THR A 96 -1.11 7.45 -1.66
N LEU A 97 -0.87 6.58 -0.69
CA LEU A 97 -1.46 5.26 -0.60
C LEU A 97 -2.43 5.21 0.58
N PHE A 98 -3.61 4.66 0.33
CA PHE A 98 -4.61 4.32 1.32
C PHE A 98 -4.63 2.81 1.49
N LEU A 99 -4.34 2.35 2.71
CA LEU A 99 -4.31 0.94 3.07
C LEU A 99 -5.54 0.60 3.90
N ILE A 100 -6.14 -0.56 3.66
CA ILE A 100 -7.24 -1.05 4.49
C ILE A 100 -6.69 -2.10 5.44
N ARG A 101 -6.82 -1.82 6.74
CA ARG A 101 -6.37 -2.68 7.82
C ARG A 101 -7.55 -3.29 8.57
N ILE A 102 -7.50 -4.60 8.79
CA ILE A 102 -8.41 -5.33 9.67
C ILE A 102 -7.72 -5.50 11.02
N PRO A 103 -8.20 -4.85 12.10
CA PRO A 103 -7.55 -4.93 13.41
C PRO A 103 -7.74 -6.30 14.08
N GLN A 104 -8.81 -7.02 13.74
CA GLN A 104 -9.16 -8.32 14.31
C GLN A 104 -8.65 -9.46 13.42
N ILE A 105 -7.68 -10.23 13.92
CA ILE A 105 -6.97 -11.25 13.12
C ILE A 105 -7.89 -12.35 12.58
N ASN A 106 -8.97 -12.67 13.29
CA ASN A 106 -9.97 -13.65 12.89
C ASN A 106 -10.87 -13.18 11.75
N GLU A 107 -10.94 -11.87 11.48
CA GLU A 107 -11.76 -11.28 10.41
C GLU A 107 -10.97 -11.12 9.10
N ILE A 108 -9.65 -11.22 9.13
CA ILE A 108 -8.76 -11.00 7.97
C ILE A 108 -9.13 -11.88 6.77
N ASN A 109 -9.34 -13.18 7.00
CA ASN A 109 -9.66 -14.11 5.92
C ASN A 109 -11.03 -13.79 5.31
N ALA A 110 -12.02 -13.46 6.14
CA ALA A 110 -13.35 -13.09 5.65
C ALA A 110 -13.31 -11.78 4.84
N ALA A 111 -12.54 -10.78 5.30
CA ALA A 111 -12.33 -9.54 4.58
C ALA A 111 -11.63 -9.77 3.23
N SER A 112 -10.56 -10.57 3.24
CA SER A 112 -9.80 -10.89 2.03
C SER A 112 -10.66 -11.66 1.02
N ASP A 113 -11.42 -12.66 1.47
CA ASP A 113 -12.32 -13.40 0.60
C ASP A 113 -13.43 -12.49 0.05
N PHE A 114 -13.99 -11.58 0.84
CA PHE A 114 -15.01 -10.63 0.38
C PHE A 114 -14.49 -9.63 -0.66
N ILE A 115 -13.30 -9.09 -0.46
CA ILE A 115 -12.70 -8.12 -1.39
C ILE A 115 -12.31 -8.82 -2.70
N TRP A 116 -11.64 -9.97 -2.60
CA TRP A 116 -10.89 -10.54 -3.73
C TRP A 116 -11.59 -11.72 -4.43
N ARG A 117 -12.33 -12.56 -3.71
CA ARG A 117 -12.71 -13.91 -4.21
C ARG A 117 -14.22 -14.14 -4.32
N SER A 118 -15.00 -13.60 -3.38
CA SER A 118 -16.42 -13.91 -3.23
C SER A 118 -17.23 -13.50 -4.46
N GLN A 119 -18.19 -14.34 -4.88
CA GLN A 119 -19.12 -14.02 -5.96
C GLN A 119 -20.11 -12.92 -5.58
N SER A 120 -20.42 -12.79 -4.29
CA SER A 120 -21.21 -11.70 -3.71
C SER A 120 -20.34 -10.57 -3.16
N GLY A 121 -19.04 -10.61 -3.45
CA GLY A 121 -18.04 -9.66 -2.99
C GLY A 121 -17.74 -8.57 -4.01
N LEU A 122 -16.66 -7.83 -3.79
CA LEU A 122 -16.30 -6.71 -4.64
C LEU A 122 -15.58 -7.14 -5.93
N ARG A 123 -14.73 -8.17 -5.83
CA ARG A 123 -13.91 -8.69 -6.95
C ARG A 123 -13.08 -7.61 -7.64
N LEU A 124 -12.53 -6.70 -6.83
CA LEU A 124 -11.73 -5.60 -7.33
C LEU A 124 -10.36 -6.09 -7.75
N LEU A 125 -9.85 -5.48 -8.82
CA LEU A 125 -8.45 -5.54 -9.18
C LEU A 125 -7.74 -4.31 -8.61
N PRO A 126 -6.53 -4.43 -8.09
CA PRO A 126 -5.78 -3.28 -7.58
C PRO A 126 -5.49 -2.22 -8.63
N ASP A 127 -5.25 -0.99 -8.17
CA ASP A 127 -5.02 0.16 -9.04
C ASP A 127 -3.81 0.00 -9.97
N TRP A 128 -2.78 -0.74 -9.54
CA TRP A 128 -1.56 -0.99 -10.32
C TRP A 128 -1.72 -2.02 -11.44
N ASN A 129 -2.92 -2.60 -11.60
CA ASN A 129 -3.26 -3.36 -12.80
C ASN A 129 -3.66 -2.44 -13.97
N TYR A 130 -3.72 -1.12 -13.72
CA TYR A 130 -4.05 -0.10 -14.71
C TYR A 130 -2.86 0.86 -14.92
N PRO A 131 -2.75 1.50 -16.10
CA PRO A 131 -1.73 2.52 -16.35
C PRO A 131 -1.78 3.68 -15.35
N ASP A 132 -0.63 4.32 -15.12
CA ASP A 132 -0.53 5.49 -14.25
C ASP A 132 -1.50 6.60 -14.69
N GLY A 133 -2.40 7.00 -13.78
CA GLY A 133 -3.40 8.05 -14.02
C GLY A 133 -4.73 7.55 -14.58
N ASP A 134 -4.84 6.27 -14.96
CA ASP A 134 -6.11 5.68 -15.34
C ASP A 134 -6.96 5.35 -14.11
N THR A 135 -8.28 5.33 -14.29
CA THR A 135 -9.22 4.89 -13.27
C THR A 135 -9.23 3.37 -13.14
N ASN A 136 -9.50 2.88 -11.93
CA ASN A 136 -9.67 1.46 -11.68
C ASN A 136 -10.96 0.97 -12.34
N GLN A 137 -10.84 0.34 -13.51
CA GLN A 137 -12.01 -0.05 -14.29
C GLN A 137 -12.85 -1.12 -13.57
N SER A 138 -12.23 -2.03 -12.83
CA SER A 138 -12.97 -3.04 -12.05
C SER A 138 -13.86 -2.38 -11.00
N PHE A 139 -13.38 -1.31 -10.37
CA PHE A 139 -14.14 -0.54 -9.41
C PHE A 139 -15.29 0.24 -10.08
N GLU A 140 -15.02 0.89 -11.21
CA GLU A 140 -16.04 1.63 -11.96
C GLU A 140 -17.13 0.73 -12.56
N ILE A 141 -16.80 -0.51 -12.92
CA ILE A 141 -17.78 -1.50 -13.35
C ILE A 141 -18.64 -1.93 -12.15
N TRP A 142 -18.01 -2.27 -11.02
CA TRP A 142 -18.72 -2.68 -9.81
C TRP A 142 -19.72 -1.63 -9.33
N LEU A 143 -19.36 -0.34 -9.41
CA LEU A 143 -20.24 0.79 -9.08
C LEU A 143 -21.44 0.97 -10.00
N LYS A 144 -21.40 0.45 -11.24
CA LYS A 144 -22.54 0.53 -12.16
C LYS A 144 -23.53 -0.60 -11.94
N ASP A 145 -23.04 -1.73 -11.43
CA ASP A 145 -23.81 -2.95 -11.25
C ASP A 145 -24.49 -3.01 -9.85
N ASN A 146 -24.20 -2.06 -8.95
CA ASN A 146 -24.71 -1.98 -7.57
C ASN A 146 -25.16 -0.57 -7.18
#